data_AF-G9YLU8-F1
#
_entry.id   AF-G9YLU8-F1
#
_cell.length_a   1.000
_cell.length_b   1.000
_cell.length_c   1.000
_cell.angle_alpha   90.00
_cell.angle_beta   90.00
_cell.angle_gamma   90.00
#
_symmetry.space_group_name_H-M   'P 1'
#
loop_
_entity.id
_entity.type
_entity.pdbx_description
1 polymer ?
#
loop_
_entity_poly.entity_id
_entity_poly.type
_entity_poly.pdbx_seq_one_letter_code
_entity_poly.pdbx_strand_id
1 'polypeptide(L)'
;QGAFTLPYDLLSSREVENIFENSDFVYMLNQAGGDRQILAKQLGISPHQLSYVTHSSEGEGLLFYGSTILPFLDHFPKNTELYRIMTTKPLDLKKEDEQHDKERN
;
A
#
# COMPACT_ATOMS: atom_id res chain seq x y z
N GLN A 1 -10.11 -20.70 -6.63
CA GLN A 1 -8.65 -20.49 -6.61
C GLN A 1 -8.40 -19.28 -7.47
N GLY A 2 -8.39 -18.09 -6.86
CA GLY A 2 -8.11 -16.86 -7.60
C GLY A 2 -6.62 -16.80 -7.86
N ALA A 3 -6.22 -16.65 -9.12
CA ALA A 3 -4.83 -16.41 -9.48
C ALA A 3 -4.40 -15.10 -8.83
N PHE A 4 -3.68 -15.19 -7.71
CA PHE A 4 -2.91 -14.07 -7.20
C PHE A 4 -1.70 -13.99 -8.13
N THR A 5 -1.85 -13.32 -9.29
CA THR A 5 -0.71 -13.05 -10.16
C THR A 5 0.22 -12.15 -9.37
N LEU A 6 1.41 -12.67 -9.09
CA LEU A 6 2.42 -11.92 -8.34
C LEU A 6 2.81 -10.68 -9.14
N PRO A 7 3.23 -9.58 -8.50
CA PRO A 7 3.73 -8.40 -9.20
C PRO A 7 4.81 -8.76 -10.23
N TYR A 8 5.64 -9.77 -9.95
CA TYR A 8 6.57 -10.39 -10.91
C TYR A 8 5.91 -10.80 -12.24
N ASP A 9 4.78 -11.52 -12.20
CA ASP A 9 4.08 -12.00 -13.40
C ASP A 9 3.50 -10.84 -14.19
N LEU A 10 3.02 -9.80 -13.49
CA LEU A 10 2.49 -8.59 -14.12
C LEU A 10 3.59 -7.76 -14.76
N LEU A 11 4.69 -7.50 -14.06
CA LEU A 11 5.81 -6.66 -14.54
C LEU A 11 6.64 -7.33 -15.64
N SER A 12 6.43 -8.62 -15.90
CA SER A 12 7.04 -9.33 -17.04
C SER A 12 6.36 -9.02 -18.39
N SER A 13 5.16 -8.44 -18.35
CA SER A 13 4.39 -8.06 -19.54
C SER A 13 4.75 -6.65 -19.99
N ARG A 14 4.97 -6.51 -21.31
CA ARG A 14 5.25 -5.22 -21.96
C ARG A 14 4.08 -4.25 -21.84
N GLU A 15 2.86 -4.78 -21.78
CA GLU A 15 1.64 -4.00 -21.57
C GLU A 15 1.64 -3.32 -20.20
N VAL A 16 2.09 -4.03 -19.17
CA VAL A 16 2.17 -3.50 -17.80
C VAL A 16 3.30 -2.49 -17.67
N GLU A 17 4.47 -2.75 -18.27
CA GLU A 17 5.57 -1.79 -18.33
C GLU A 17 5.11 -0.45 -18.94
N ASN A 18 4.40 -0.50 -20.07
CA ASN A 18 3.81 0.69 -20.69
C ASN A 18 2.82 1.42 -19.76
N ILE A 19 2.01 0.71 -18.97
CA ILE A 19 1.08 1.35 -18.01
C ILE A 19 1.88 2.13 -16.96
N PHE A 20 2.96 1.57 -16.43
CA PHE A 20 3.80 2.25 -15.46
C PHE A 20 4.52 3.47 -16.07
N GLU A 21 5.08 3.35 -17.27
CA GLU A 21 5.75 4.47 -17.95
C GLU A 21 4.82 5.65 -18.23
N ASN A 22 3.53 5.40 -18.46
CA ASN A 22 2.53 6.44 -18.71
C ASN A 22 1.82 6.93 -17.44
N SER A 23 2.13 6.35 -16.27
CA SER A 23 1.49 6.73 -15.01
C SER A 23 2.29 7.81 -14.30
N ASP A 24 1.81 9.05 -14.36
CA ASP A 24 2.40 10.17 -13.62
C ASP A 24 2.23 10.06 -12.10
N PHE A 25 1.31 9.22 -11.63
CA PHE A 25 1.01 9.02 -10.22
C PHE A 25 1.04 7.54 -9.87
N VAL A 26 1.89 7.16 -8.90
CA VAL A 26 1.94 5.80 -8.37
C VAL A 26 1.92 5.85 -6.85
N TYR A 27 1.08 5.01 -6.24
CA TYR A 27 0.99 4.86 -4.79
C TYR A 27 1.50 3.47 -4.40
N MET A 28 2.73 3.41 -3.90
CA MET A 28 3.43 2.14 -3.63
C MET A 28 3.56 1.89 -2.13
N LEU A 29 2.86 0.86 -1.65
CA LEU A 29 2.99 0.35 -0.28
C LEU A 29 4.12 -0.69 -0.17
N ASN A 30 4.32 -1.27 1.02
CA ASN A 30 5.28 -2.35 1.25
C ASN A 30 5.09 -3.53 0.25
N GLN A 31 6.19 -3.99 -0.35
CA GLN A 31 6.22 -5.08 -1.33
C GLN A 31 7.12 -6.23 -0.85
N ALA A 32 6.87 -7.43 -1.36
CA ALA A 32 7.77 -8.57 -1.15
C ALA A 32 9.17 -8.27 -1.69
N GLY A 33 10.20 -8.88 -1.09
CA GLY A 33 11.60 -8.50 -1.36
C GLY A 33 12.02 -8.61 -2.83
N GLY A 34 11.54 -9.62 -3.55
CA GLY A 34 11.80 -9.79 -4.99
C GLY A 34 11.10 -8.73 -5.84
N ASP A 35 9.79 -8.53 -5.64
CA ASP A 35 8.98 -7.54 -6.37
C ASP A 35 9.48 -6.12 -6.15
N ARG A 36 9.90 -5.81 -4.92
CA ARG A 36 10.43 -4.51 -4.54
C ARG A 36 11.65 -4.11 -5.37
N GLN A 37 12.56 -5.04 -5.67
CA GLN A 37 13.75 -4.75 -6.47
C GLN A 37 13.40 -4.47 -7.93
N ILE A 38 12.39 -5.17 -8.47
CA ILE A 38 11.94 -4.99 -9.85
C ILE A 38 11.28 -3.62 -9.99
N LEU A 39 10.37 -3.28 -9.08
CA LEU A 39 9.73 -1.97 -9.04
C LEU A 39 10.74 -0.83 -8.81
N ALA A 40 11.74 -1.04 -7.96
CA ALA A 40 12.81 -0.06 -7.75
C ALA A 40 13.59 0.24 -9.02
N LYS A 41 13.89 -0.79 -9.82
CA LYS A 41 14.58 -0.62 -11.09
C LYS A 41 13.72 0.11 -12.11
N GLN A 42 12.44 -0.28 -12.24
CA GLN A 42 11.53 0.29 -13.24
C GLN A 42 11.16 1.75 -12.94
N LEU A 43 10.96 2.08 -11.65
CA LEU A 43 10.57 3.43 -11.23
C LEU A 43 11.77 4.32 -10.83
N GLY A 44 13.00 3.86 -11.05
CA GLY A 44 14.21 4.65 -10.76
C GLY A 44 14.40 4.99 -9.27
N ILE A 45 13.95 4.11 -8.36
CA ILE A 45 13.98 4.34 -6.91
C ILE A 45 15.40 4.16 -6.37
N SER A 46 15.91 5.15 -5.66
CA SER A 46 17.20 5.03 -4.98
C SER A 46 17.15 4.03 -3.80
N PRO A 47 18.27 3.38 -3.43
CA PRO A 47 18.31 2.51 -2.25
C PRO A 47 17.84 3.18 -0.96
N HIS A 48 18.10 4.48 -0.80
CA HIS A 48 17.64 5.25 0.35
C HIS A 48 16.11 5.40 0.35
N GLN A 49 15.50 5.76 -0.78
CA GLN A 49 14.04 5.83 -0.90
C GLN A 49 13.39 4.46 -0.67
N LEU A 50 14.02 3.39 -1.17
CA LEU A 50 13.52 2.02 -1.00
C LEU A 50 13.46 1.58 0.48
N SER A 51 14.28 2.19 1.34
CA SER A 51 14.25 1.90 2.78
C SER A 51 12.92 2.27 3.44
N TYR A 52 12.20 3.28 2.94
CA TYR A 52 10.90 3.71 3.44
C TYR A 52 9.75 2.73 3.16
N VAL A 53 9.97 1.76 2.26
CA VAL A 53 9.01 0.69 1.93
C VAL A 53 9.54 -0.70 2.31
N THR A 54 10.67 -0.75 3.04
CA THR A 54 11.30 -2.01 3.45
C THR A 54 10.96 -2.28 4.90
N HIS A 55 10.14 -3.32 5.14
CA HIS A 55 9.56 -3.61 6.47
C HIS A 55 8.69 -2.47 7.02
N SER A 56 8.05 -1.70 6.14
CA SER A 56 7.16 -0.63 6.53
C SER A 56 5.81 -1.17 7.03
N SER A 57 5.20 -0.43 7.94
CA SER A 57 3.90 -0.78 8.52
C SER A 57 2.76 -0.54 7.54
N GLU A 58 1.54 -0.93 7.92
CA GLU A 58 0.35 -0.54 7.17
C GLU A 58 0.21 0.98 7.08
N GLY A 59 -0.17 1.47 5.89
CA GLY A 59 -0.31 2.91 5.63
C GLY A 59 1.02 3.63 5.40
N GLU A 60 2.16 2.93 5.35
CA GLU A 60 3.46 3.52 5.01
C GLU A 60 3.88 3.15 3.59
N GLY A 61 4.44 4.12 2.86
CA GLY A 61 4.95 3.86 1.53
C GLY A 61 5.61 5.03 0.80
N LEU A 62 5.68 4.90 -0.52
CA LEU A 62 6.19 5.92 -1.44
C LEU A 62 5.08 6.38 -2.40
N LEU A 63 5.00 7.68 -2.57
CA LEU A 63 4.18 8.35 -3.56
C LEU A 63 5.07 8.89 -4.68
N PHE A 64 4.76 8.52 -5.91
CA PHE A 64 5.39 9.02 -7.12
C PHE A 64 4.46 10.05 -7.74
N TYR A 65 4.99 11.23 -8.04
CA TYR A 65 4.29 12.28 -8.76
C TYR A 65 5.25 12.95 -9.74
N GLY A 66 5.14 12.58 -11.02
CA GLY A 66 6.11 12.94 -12.05
C GLY A 66 7.53 12.52 -11.63
N SER A 67 8.44 13.49 -11.51
CA SER A 67 9.83 13.24 -11.07
C SER A 67 10.02 13.22 -9.55
N THR A 68 8.98 13.50 -8.77
CA THR A 68 9.07 13.63 -7.31
C THR A 68 8.65 12.34 -6.63
N ILE A 69 9.46 11.88 -5.68
CA ILE A 69 9.18 10.70 -4.85
C ILE A 69 9.08 11.18 -3.40
N LEU A 70 7.90 10.98 -2.78
CA LEU A 70 7.62 11.37 -1.41
C LEU A 70 7.36 10.14 -0.54
N PRO A 71 8.08 9.95 0.58
CA PRO A 71 7.63 9.01 1.60
C PRO A 71 6.36 9.54 2.27
N PHE A 72 5.41 8.65 2.56
CA PHE A 72 4.19 8.99 3.28
C PHE A 72 3.92 8.04 4.45
N LEU A 73 3.16 8.56 5.40
CA LEU A 73 2.64 7.86 6.57
C LEU A 73 1.15 8.19 6.69
N ASP A 74 0.29 7.18 6.54
CA ASP A 74 -1.15 7.29 6.70
C ASP A 74 -1.62 6.48 7.91
N HIS A 75 -1.66 7.14 9.06
CA HIS A 75 -2.33 6.62 10.25
C HIS A 75 -3.78 7.07 10.26
N PHE A 76 -4.61 6.36 9.50
CA PHE A 76 -6.02 6.70 9.39
C PHE A 76 -6.74 6.60 10.76
N PRO A 77 -7.50 7.64 11.16
CA PRO A 77 -8.13 7.68 12.47
C PRO A 77 -9.26 6.63 12.59
N LYS A 78 -9.05 5.66 13.48
CA LYS A 78 -9.97 4.51 13.64
C LYS A 78 -11.27 4.84 14.36
N ASN A 79 -11.28 5.90 15.17
CA ASN A 79 -12.46 6.34 15.93
C ASN A 79 -13.46 7.16 15.08
N THR A 80 -13.44 6.98 13.76
CA THR A 80 -14.29 7.74 12.83
C THR A 80 -15.33 6.83 12.20
N GLU A 81 -16.52 7.37 11.95
CA GLU A 81 -17.56 6.68 11.20
C GLU A 81 -17.03 6.26 9.81
N LEU A 82 -16.25 7.15 9.20
CA LEU A 82 -15.59 6.89 7.92
C LEU A 82 -14.68 5.66 7.94
N TYR A 83 -13.90 5.44 9.02
CA TYR A 83 -13.10 4.22 9.15
C TYR A 83 -13.97 2.96 9.24
N ARG A 84 -15.07 3.02 10.00
CA ARG A 84 -16.01 1.91 10.14
C ARG A 84 -16.62 1.49 8.81
N ILE A 85 -16.96 2.44 7.94
CA ILE A 85 -17.52 2.14 6.62
C ILE A 85 -16.45 1.61 5.66
N MET A 86 -15.22 2.12 5.72
CA MET A 86 -14.17 1.79 4.74
C MET A 86 -13.28 0.62 5.13
N THR A 87 -13.21 0.25 6.41
CA THR A 87 -12.31 -0.80 6.87
C THR A 87 -12.73 -2.16 6.31
N THR A 88 -11.75 -2.88 5.77
CA THR A 88 -11.92 -4.27 5.31
C THR A 88 -11.43 -5.28 6.35
N LYS A 89 -11.05 -4.82 7.55
CA LYS A 89 -10.55 -5.65 8.65
C LYS A 89 -11.70 -6.09 9.54
N PRO A 90 -12.16 -7.36 9.46
CA PRO A 90 -13.35 -7.79 10.20
C PRO A 90 -13.14 -7.78 11.73
N LEU A 91 -11.89 -7.90 12.17
CA LEU A 91 -11.53 -7.86 13.59
C LEU A 91 -11.66 -6.47 14.20
N ASP A 92 -11.50 -5.41 13.42
CA ASP A 92 -11.59 -4.04 13.93
C ASP A 92 -13.06 -3.68 14.20
N LEU A 93 -13.99 -4.17 13.36
CA LEU A 93 -15.45 -4.03 13.56
C LEU A 93 -15.94 -4.72 14.85
N LYS A 94 -15.46 -5.94 15.14
CA LYS A 94 -15.86 -6.68 16.34
C LYS A 94 -15.44 -6.00 17.65
N LYS A 95 -14.28 -5.35 17.67
CA LYS A 95 -13.76 -4.68 18.87
C LYS A 95 -14.57 -3.43 19.22
N GLU A 96 -15.05 -2.71 18.21
CA GLU A 96 -15.92 -1.55 18.41
C GLU A 96 -17.29 -1.95 18.97
N ASP A 97 -17.91 -3.01 18.44
CA ASP A 97 -19.18 -3.53 18.96
C ASP A 97 -19.05 -3.92 20.45
N GLU A 98 -17.97 -4.63 20.82
CA GLU A 98 -17.69 -4.99 22.22
C GLU A 98 -17.41 -3.77 23.13
N GLN A 99 -16.82 -2.69 22.61
CA GLN A 99 -16.61 -1.45 23.37
C GLN A 99 -17.92 -0.69 23.55
N HIS A 100 -18.73 -0.59 22.51
CA HIS A 100 -20.03 0.09 22.55
C HIS A 100 -21.02 -0.63 23.49
N ASP A 101 -20.99 -1.96 23.54
CA ASP A 101 -21.82 -2.74 24.48
C ASP A 101 -21.36 -2.61 25.95
N LYS A 102 -20.06 -2.40 26.19
CA LYS A 102 -19.52 -2.14 27.54
C LYS A 102 -19.84 -0.74 28.06
N GLU A 103 -19.96 0.25 27.18
CA GLU A 103 -20.32 1.62 27.57
C GLU A 103 -21.82 1.81 27.83
N ARG A 104 -22.66 0.84 27.42
CA ARG A 104 -24.13 0.86 27.61
C ARG A 104 -24.63 0.11 28.85
N ASN A 105 -23.77 -0.60 29.57
CA ASN A 105 -24.07 -1.32 30.82
C ASN A 105 -23.37 -0.66 32.01
#